data_AF-A0A7W6V4D6-F1
#
_entry.id   AF-A0A7W6V4D6-F1
#
_cell.length_a   1.000
_cell.length_b   1.000
_cell.length_c   1.000
_cell.angle_alpha   90.00
_cell.angle_beta   90.00
_cell.angle_gamma   90.00
#
_symmetry.space_group_name_H-M   'P 1'
#
loop_
_entity.id
_entity.type
_entity.pdbx_description
1 polymer ?
#
loop_
_entity_poly.entity_id
_entity_poly.type
_entity_poly.pdbx_seq_one_letter_code
_entity_poly.pdbx_strand_id
1 'polypeptide(L)'
;GDLDITQERNVLVIKGGKAEELQGEYLHRGIAGRSFERKFELADHVRVEGADLKNGLLTIALKRQVPEAMKPRKIEIGVPSSGGAPLRLESDRKVA
;
A
#
# COMPACT_ATOMS: atom_id res chain seq x y z
N GLY A 1 -9.44 -24.22 -9.69
CA GLY A 1 -10.16 -23.27 -8.81
C GLY A 1 -9.45 -21.98 -9.05
N ASP A 2 -10.02 -21.13 -9.89
CA ASP A 2 -9.19 -20.30 -10.76
C ASP A 2 -9.27 -18.86 -10.30
N LEU A 3 -8.68 -18.59 -9.13
CA LEU A 3 -8.55 -17.28 -8.52
C LEU A 3 -7.09 -17.08 -8.14
N ASP A 4 -6.49 -16.03 -8.67
CA ASP A 4 -5.11 -15.62 -8.44
C ASP A 4 -5.12 -14.20 -7.86
N ILE A 5 -4.34 -13.99 -6.80
CA ILE A 5 -4.22 -12.70 -6.12
C ILE A 5 -2.75 -12.40 -5.99
N THR A 6 -2.32 -11.31 -6.62
CA THR A 6 -0.93 -10.88 -6.61
C THR A 6 -0.83 -9.41 -6.21
N GLN A 7 0.18 -9.07 -5.43
CA GLN A 7 0.51 -7.68 -5.11
C GLN A 7 1.83 -7.32 -5.76
N GLU A 8 1.82 -6.29 -6.59
CA GLU A 8 3.02 -5.70 -7.17
C GLU A 8 3.12 -4.25 -6.70
N ARG A 9 4.08 -3.95 -5.83
CA ARG A 9 4.25 -2.63 -5.18
C ARG A 9 2.96 -2.20 -4.45
N ASN A 10 2.31 -1.14 -4.93
CA ASN A 10 1.05 -0.60 -4.42
C ASN A 10 -0.16 -1.05 -5.25
N VAL A 11 -0.01 -2.00 -6.18
CA VAL A 11 -1.14 -2.49 -6.99
C VAL A 11 -1.49 -3.91 -6.56
N LEU A 12 -2.76 -4.12 -6.21
CA LEU A 12 -3.33 -5.43 -5.95
C LEU A 12 -4.10 -5.88 -7.19
N VAL A 13 -3.71 -7.04 -7.73
CA VAL A 13 -4.32 -7.64 -8.91
C VAL A 13 -5.07 -8.91 -8.50
N ILE A 14 -6.35 -8.96 -8.83
CA ILE A 14 -7.23 -10.11 -8.62
C ILE A 14 -7.63 -10.62 -10.00
N LYS A 15 -7.24 -11.85 -10.31
CA LYS A 15 -7.65 -12.54 -11.53
C LYS A 15 -8.55 -13.69 -11.15
N GLY A 16 -9.62 -13.88 -11.87
CA GLY A 16 -10.42 -15.08 -11.74
C GLY A 16 -10.97 -15.51 -13.07
N GLY A 17 -11.17 -16.81 -13.28
CA GLY A 17 -11.73 -17.29 -14.55
C GLY A 17 -11.52 -18.77 -14.74
N LYS A 18 -12.62 -19.48 -15.00
CA LYS A 18 -12.57 -20.89 -15.36
C LYS A 18 -12.38 -21.04 -16.87
N ALA A 19 -11.51 -21.96 -17.29
CA ALA A 19 -11.61 -22.49 -18.64
C ALA A 19 -12.94 -23.25 -18.75
N GLU A 20 -13.84 -22.79 -19.61
CA GLU A 20 -15.09 -23.52 -19.85
C GLU A 20 -14.79 -24.76 -20.68
N GLU A 21 -14.89 -25.94 -20.06
CA GLU A 21 -15.02 -27.17 -20.82
C GLU A 21 -16.49 -27.32 -21.21
N LEU A 22 -16.79 -27.00 -22.46
CA LEU A 22 -18.11 -27.09 -23.07
C LEU A 22 -18.48 -28.56 -23.30
N GLN A 23 -18.84 -29.29 -22.24
CA GLN A 23 -19.39 -30.63 -22.37
C GLN A 23 -20.84 -30.66 -21.87
N GLY A 24 -21.79 -30.42 -22.77
CA GLY A 24 -23.23 -30.63 -22.53
C GLY A 24 -24.14 -29.59 -23.20
N GLU A 25 -25.34 -30.00 -23.59
CA GLU A 25 -26.42 -29.10 -24.02
C GLU A 25 -27.13 -28.51 -22.79
N TYR A 26 -27.13 -27.18 -22.68
CA TYR A 26 -27.83 -26.45 -21.61
C TYR A 26 -29.09 -25.79 -22.17
N LEU A 27 -30.25 -26.00 -21.50
CA LEU A 27 -31.53 -25.36 -21.88
C LEU A 27 -31.51 -23.83 -21.67
N HIS A 28 -30.87 -23.35 -20.60
CA HIS A 28 -30.62 -21.93 -20.35
C HIS A 28 -29.43 -21.74 -19.40
N ARG A 29 -28.58 -20.77 -19.70
CA ARG A 29 -27.41 -20.42 -18.88
C ARG A 29 -27.44 -18.93 -18.53
N GLY A 30 -27.98 -18.61 -17.35
CA GLY A 30 -28.20 -17.23 -16.93
C GLY A 30 -26.94 -16.44 -16.60
N ILE A 31 -25.83 -17.09 -16.23
CA ILE A 31 -24.56 -16.42 -15.91
C ILE A 31 -23.40 -17.24 -16.49
N ALA A 32 -22.68 -16.65 -17.45
CA ALA A 32 -21.47 -17.23 -18.02
C ALA A 32 -20.30 -17.09 -17.03
N GLY A 33 -19.44 -18.11 -16.94
CA GLY A 33 -18.26 -18.13 -16.07
C GLY A 33 -17.10 -17.35 -16.69
N ARG A 34 -17.29 -16.05 -16.93
CA ARG A 34 -16.30 -15.22 -17.64
C ARG A 34 -15.05 -15.00 -16.79
N SER A 35 -13.90 -15.03 -17.44
CA SER A 35 -12.66 -14.56 -16.84
C SER A 35 -12.73 -13.05 -16.57
N PHE A 36 -12.13 -12.63 -15.46
CA PHE A 36 -12.06 -11.26 -15.00
C PHE A 36 -10.67 -10.95 -14.44
N GLU A 37 -10.29 -9.69 -14.57
CA GLU A 37 -9.15 -9.10 -13.88
C GLU A 37 -9.60 -7.80 -13.25
N ARG A 38 -9.25 -7.59 -11.99
CA ARG A 38 -9.50 -6.36 -11.25
C ARG A 38 -8.19 -5.88 -10.63
N LYS A 39 -7.88 -4.61 -10.84
CA LYS A 39 -6.71 -3.95 -10.26
C LYS A 39 -7.19 -2.90 -9.27
N PHE A 40 -6.56 -2.88 -8.11
CA PHE A 40 -6.80 -1.91 -7.06
C PHE A 40 -5.48 -1.23 -6.72
N GLU A 41 -5.48 0.10 -6.70
CA GLU A 41 -4.35 0.86 -6.20
C GLU A 41 -4.49 1.00 -4.69
N LEU A 42 -3.46 0.56 -3.97
CA LEU A 42 -3.34 0.64 -2.53
C LEU A 42 -2.65 1.95 -2.16
N ALA A 43 -3.10 2.56 -1.06
CA ALA A 43 -2.43 3.72 -0.51
C ALA A 43 -1.05 3.37 0.04
N ASP A 44 -0.23 4.40 0.25
CA ASP A 44 1.09 4.26 0.85
C ASP A 44 1.01 3.56 2.21
N HIS A 45 1.96 2.65 2.42
CA HIS A 45 2.09 1.87 3.64
C HIS A 45 0.91 0.93 3.94
N VAL A 46 0.07 0.60 2.95
CA VAL A 46 -0.93 -0.46 3.05
C VAL A 46 -0.33 -1.80 2.61
N ARG A 47 -0.58 -2.86 3.37
CA ARG A 47 -0.20 -4.24 3.05
C ARG A 47 -1.40 -5.17 3.16
N VAL A 48 -1.38 -6.25 2.38
CA VAL A 48 -2.34 -7.35 2.50
C VAL A 48 -1.95 -8.22 3.70
N GLU A 49 -2.87 -8.42 4.63
CA GLU A 49 -2.70 -9.33 5.77
C GLU A 49 -3.24 -10.74 5.47
N GLY A 50 -4.25 -10.85 4.60
CA GLY A 50 -4.84 -12.13 4.24
C GLY A 50 -5.96 -11.99 3.22
N ALA A 51 -6.37 -13.13 2.67
CA ALA A 51 -7.49 -13.24 1.75
C ALA A 51 -8.30 -14.50 2.08
N ASP A 52 -9.63 -14.38 2.12
CA ASP A 52 -10.55 -15.47 2.43
C ASP A 52 -11.71 -15.50 1.42
N LEU A 53 -12.07 -16.67 0.93
CA LEU A 53 -13.18 -16.87 -0.01
C LEU A 53 -14.26 -17.70 0.67
N LYS A 54 -15.37 -17.06 1.02
CA LYS A 54 -16.50 -17.71 1.69
C LYS A 54 -17.80 -17.40 0.99
N ASN A 55 -18.59 -18.43 0.69
CA ASN A 55 -19.89 -18.32 0.02
C ASN A 55 -19.84 -17.52 -1.30
N GLY A 56 -18.75 -17.64 -2.05
CA GLY A 56 -18.55 -16.91 -3.31
C GLY A 56 -18.11 -15.44 -3.15
N LEU A 57 -17.87 -14.97 -1.92
CA LEU A 57 -17.35 -13.64 -1.65
C LEU A 57 -15.87 -13.70 -1.26
N LEU A 58 -15.03 -13.06 -2.06
CA LEU A 58 -13.62 -12.88 -1.75
C LEU A 58 -13.47 -11.63 -0.85
N THR A 59 -12.92 -11.82 0.34
CA THR A 59 -12.58 -10.77 1.29
C THR A 59 -11.07 -10.65 1.39
N ILE A 60 -10.53 -9.43 1.26
CA ILE A 60 -9.09 -9.16 1.37
C ILE A 60 -8.88 -8.20 2.54
N ALA A 61 -8.13 -8.65 3.53
CA ALA A 61 -7.79 -7.85 4.71
C ALA A 61 -6.57 -6.96 4.41
N LEU A 62 -6.75 -5.66 4.57
CA LEU A 62 -5.70 -4.65 4.36
C LEU A 62 -5.35 -4.00 5.69
N LYS A 63 -4.05 -3.76 5.93
CA LYS A 63 -3.56 -3.06 7.12
C LYS A 63 -2.63 -1.93 6.73
N ARG A 64 -2.81 -0.79 7.38
CA ARG A 64 -1.93 0.37 7.25
C ARG A 64 -0.82 0.27 8.29
N GLN A 65 0.42 0.14 7.83
CA GLN A 65 1.62 0.08 8.68
C GLN A 65 2.43 1.36 8.54
N VAL A 66 2.05 2.43 9.26
CA VAL A 66 2.81 3.69 9.27
C VAL A 66 4.17 3.45 9.93
N PRO A 67 5.29 3.74 9.24
CA PRO A 67 6.63 3.55 9.82
C PRO A 67 6.81 4.36 11.10
N GLU A 68 7.44 3.78 12.13
CA GLU A 68 7.75 4.52 13.36
C GLU A 68 8.67 5.72 13.12
N ALA A 69 9.48 5.69 12.07
CA ALA A 69 10.34 6.80 11.66
C ALA A 69 9.57 8.07 11.27
N MET A 70 8.29 7.94 10.92
CA MET A 70 7.37 9.05 10.66
C MET A 70 6.71 9.58 11.94
N LYS A 71 6.94 8.95 13.10
CA LYS A 71 6.52 9.52 14.38
C LYS A 71 7.29 10.82 14.59
N PRO A 72 6.60 11.93 14.89
CA PRO A 72 7.27 13.19 15.21
C PRO A 72 8.22 12.97 16.39
N ARG A 73 9.49 13.35 16.24
CA ARG A 73 10.47 13.28 17.32
C ARG A 73 10.44 14.59 18.10
N LYS A 74 10.50 14.51 19.43
CA LYS A 74 10.66 15.68 20.28
C LYS A 74 12.09 16.21 20.08
N ILE A 75 12.21 17.49 19.73
CA ILE A 75 13.50 18.19 19.69
C ILE A 75 13.64 18.91 21.03
N GLU A 76 14.69 18.61 21.79
CA GLU A 76 14.99 19.33 23.02
C GLU A 76 15.59 20.70 22.68
N ILE A 77 15.09 21.75 23.31
CA ILE A 77 15.67 23.09 23.20
C ILE A 77 16.81 23.16 24.21
N GLY A 78 18.05 23.18 23.74
CA GLY A 78 19.22 23.39 24.58
C GLY A 78 19.22 24.81 25.13
N VAL A 79 19.38 24.95 26.45
CA VAL A 79 19.75 26.23 27.06
C VAL A 79 21.23 26.42 26.76
N PRO A 80 21.67 27.52 26.11
CA PRO A 80 23.09 27.78 25.96
C PRO A 80 23.69 27.89 27.37
N SER A 81 24.45 26.88 27.79
CA SER A 81 25.26 26.98 28.99
C SER A 81 26.27 28.11 28.72
N SER A 82 26.08 29.20 29.44
CA SER A 82 26.98 30.36 29.43
C SER A 82 28.35 29.90 29.96
N GLY A 83 29.18 29.40 29.06
CA GLY A 83 30.54 28.94 29.34
C GLY A 83 31.46 28.84 28.12
N GLY A 84 30.95 29.02 26.90
CA GLY A 84 31.75 29.11 25.68
C GLY A 84 31.47 30.42 24.97
N ALA A 85 32.51 31.20 24.69
CA ALA A 85 32.43 32.48 24.00
C ALA A 85 31.54 32.38 22.73
N PRO A 86 30.66 33.37 22.47
CA PRO A 86 29.80 33.34 21.30
C PRO A 86 30.67 33.30 20.03
N LEU A 87 30.36 32.36 19.13
CA LEU A 87 30.91 32.30 17.79
C LEU A 87 30.55 33.62 17.07
N ARG A 88 31.53 34.50 16.92
CA ARG A 88 31.41 35.70 16.09
C ARG A 88 31.42 35.24 14.63
N LEU A 89 30.28 35.35 13.97
CA LEU A 89 30.22 35.31 12.52
C LEU A 89 30.76 36.67 12.03
N GLU A 90 32.03 36.71 11.64
CA GLU A 90 32.63 37.89 11.02
C GLU A 90 31.96 38.11 9.66
N SER A 91 31.04 39.07 9.61
CA SER A 91 30.51 39.61 8.36
C SER A 91 31.63 40.41 7.69
N ASP A 92 32.33 39.76 6.75
CA ASP A 92 33.38 40.38 5.95
C ASP A 92 32.81 41.63 5.25
N ARG A 93 33.29 42.80 5.70
CA ARG A 93 33.08 44.07 5.02
C ARG A 93 33.86 44.02 3.71
N LYS A 94 33.17 44.06 2.57
CA LYS A 94 33.70 44.73 1.39
C LYS A 94 32.74 45.79 0.86
N VAL A 95 33.24 47.02 1.02
CA VAL A 95 32.82 48.29 0.46
C VAL A 95 32.96 48.27 -1.07
N ALA A 96 32.03 48.92 -1.75
CA ALA A 96 32.29 49.71 -2.95
C ALA A 96 31.42 50.98 -2.86
#